data_AF-A0A975QXZ4-F1
#
_entry.id   AF-A0A975QXZ4-F1
#
_cell.length_a   1.000
_cell.length_b   1.000
_cell.length_c   1.000
_cell.angle_alpha   90.00
_cell.angle_beta   90.00
_cell.angle_gamma   90.00
#
_symmetry.space_group_name_H-M   'P 1'
#
loop_
_entity.id
_entity.type
_entity.pdbx_description
1 polymer ?
#
loop_
_entity_poly.entity_id
_entity_poly.type
_entity_poly.pdbx_seq_one_letter_code
_entity_poly.pdbx_strand_id
1 'polypeptide(L)'
;MALVCVKLTKSALDHTHLDVKEAILQYNPSQEKTTRKIIQKFLKKRVEVEDKLLVFADKQNDKLGNLLILKNECSKAGIELSISLYCKNEDPEEEEDDSYFFREVDINLSEELYGMQVW
;
A
#
# COMPACT_ATOMS: atom_id res chain seq x y z
N MET A 1 2.35 -21.01 2.63
CA MET A 1 2.76 -19.59 2.66
C MET A 1 3.15 -19.14 1.27
N ALA A 2 2.25 -18.49 0.54
CA ALA A 2 2.55 -17.80 -0.71
C ALA A 2 2.73 -16.30 -0.47
N LEU A 3 3.54 -15.66 -1.30
CA LEU A 3 3.66 -14.20 -1.33
C LEU A 3 2.68 -13.66 -2.38
N VAL A 4 1.72 -12.84 -1.93
CA VAL A 4 0.76 -12.16 -2.80
C VAL A 4 1.22 -10.72 -2.99
N CYS A 5 1.67 -10.38 -4.20
CA CYS A 5 2.13 -9.04 -4.55
C CYS A 5 1.04 -8.28 -5.30
N VAL A 6 0.58 -7.16 -4.74
CA VAL A 6 -0.48 -6.34 -5.34
C VAL A 6 -0.25 -4.85 -5.17
N LYS A 7 -0.88 -4.05 -6.04
CA LYS A 7 -0.94 -2.60 -5.89
C LYS A 7 -2.08 -2.20 -4.96
N LEU A 8 -1.93 -1.13 -4.19
CA LEU A 8 -3.02 -0.61 -3.37
C LEU A 8 -4.15 -0.10 -4.26
N THR A 9 -3.83 0.85 -5.14
CA THR A 9 -4.72 1.30 -6.22
C THR A 9 -4.19 0.89 -7.58
N LYS A 10 -5.07 0.88 -8.58
CA LYS A 10 -4.70 0.57 -9.96
C LYS A 10 -3.55 1.45 -10.47
N SER A 11 -3.61 2.74 -10.15
CA SER A 11 -2.68 3.78 -10.62
C SER A 11 -1.39 3.89 -9.81
N ALA A 12 -1.28 3.20 -8.67
CA ALA A 12 -0.15 3.35 -7.76
C ALA A 12 1.23 3.16 -8.43
N LEU A 13 1.32 2.35 -9.48
CA LEU A 13 2.59 2.04 -10.14
C LEU A 13 2.63 2.45 -11.63
N ASP A 14 1.65 3.19 -12.14
CA ASP A 14 1.51 3.47 -13.58
C ASP A 14 2.69 4.29 -14.15
N HIS A 15 3.46 4.95 -13.30
CA HIS A 15 4.64 5.74 -13.63
C HIS A 15 5.96 5.01 -13.33
N THR A 16 5.91 3.72 -12.94
CA THR A 16 7.07 2.89 -12.63
C THR A 16 7.23 1.74 -13.62
N HIS A 17 8.42 1.12 -13.67
CA HIS A 17 8.67 -0.06 -14.50
C HIS A 17 8.22 -1.39 -13.86
N LEU A 18 7.59 -1.36 -12.68
CA LEU A 18 7.16 -2.56 -11.95
C LEU A 18 5.84 -3.12 -12.52
N ASP A 19 5.90 -4.30 -13.13
CA ASP A 19 4.72 -4.99 -13.69
C ASP A 19 3.96 -5.80 -12.62
N VAL A 20 3.27 -5.08 -11.72
CA VAL A 20 2.29 -5.68 -10.80
C VAL A 20 0.90 -5.50 -11.38
N LYS A 21 0.26 -6.60 -11.79
CA LYS A 21 -1.01 -6.56 -12.54
C LYS A 21 -2.26 -6.45 -11.67
N GLU A 22 -2.19 -6.99 -10.46
CA GLU A 22 -3.33 -6.97 -9.54
C GLU A 22 -3.32 -5.70 -8.68
N ALA A 23 -4.52 -5.18 -8.41
CA ALA A 23 -4.73 -4.05 -7.52
C ALA A 23 -5.94 -4.32 -6.61
N ILE A 24 -5.84 -3.91 -5.35
CA ILE A 24 -6.92 -4.08 -4.37
C ILE A 24 -8.07 -3.12 -4.70
N LEU A 25 -7.74 -1.85 -4.91
CA LEU A 25 -8.67 -0.77 -5.21
C LEU A 25 -8.54 -0.34 -6.67
N GLN A 26 -9.66 -0.18 -7.37
CA GLN A 26 -9.64 0.31 -8.75
C GLN A 26 -9.41 1.83 -8.84
N TYR A 27 -9.65 2.54 -7.75
CA TYR A 27 -9.53 3.99 -7.57
C TYR A 27 -9.43 4.28 -6.06
N ASN A 28 -9.12 5.52 -5.66
CA ASN A 28 -9.20 5.94 -4.25
C ASN A 28 -10.65 6.26 -3.85
N PRO A 29 -11.35 5.42 -3.05
CA PRO A 29 -12.72 5.72 -2.66
C PRO A 29 -12.77 6.92 -1.71
N SER A 30 -13.90 7.63 -1.70
CA SER A 30 -14.15 8.77 -0.81
C SER A 30 -14.81 8.40 0.51
N GLN A 31 -15.17 7.12 0.71
CA GLN A 31 -15.86 6.65 1.92
C GLN A 31 -15.20 5.41 2.51
N GLU A 32 -14.93 5.47 3.82
CA GLU A 32 -14.25 4.40 4.58
C GLU A 32 -14.97 3.05 4.44
N LYS A 33 -16.30 3.08 4.58
CA LYS A 33 -17.15 1.88 4.50
C LYS A 33 -17.03 1.18 3.15
N THR A 34 -16.84 1.95 2.07
CA THR A 34 -16.68 1.40 0.73
C THR A 34 -15.30 0.79 0.56
N THR A 35 -14.24 1.51 0.97
CA THR A 35 -12.87 0.99 0.97
C THR A 35 -12.78 -0.32 1.76
N ARG A 36 -13.28 -0.33 2.99
CA ARG A 36 -13.25 -1.50 3.88
C ARG A 36 -13.94 -2.71 3.25
N LYS A 37 -15.12 -2.52 2.65
CA LYS A 37 -15.84 -3.60 1.96
C LYS A 37 -15.06 -4.18 0.78
N ILE A 38 -14.37 -3.34 0.01
CA ILE A 38 -13.57 -3.80 -1.14
C ILE A 38 -12.37 -4.60 -0.64
N ILE A 39 -11.63 -4.08 0.34
CA ILE A 39 -10.49 -4.76 0.95
C ILE A 39 -10.89 -6.13 1.52
N GLN A 40 -11.95 -6.20 2.32
CA GLN A 40 -12.44 -7.46 2.88
C GLN A 40 -12.79 -8.49 1.79
N LYS A 41 -13.40 -8.05 0.69
CA LYS A 41 -13.71 -8.94 -0.44
C LYS A 41 -12.46 -9.42 -1.15
N PHE A 42 -11.44 -8.57 -1.27
CA PHE A 42 -10.15 -8.93 -1.85
C PHE A 42 -9.45 -9.99 -0.99
N LEU A 43 -9.27 -9.71 0.30
CA LEU A 43 -8.60 -10.63 1.24
C LEU A 43 -9.25 -12.02 1.23
N LYS A 44 -10.59 -12.09 1.36
CA LYS A 44 -11.34 -13.37 1.34
C LYS A 44 -11.19 -14.18 0.06
N LYS A 45 -10.90 -13.53 -1.08
CA LYS A 45 -10.82 -14.20 -2.38
C LYS A 45 -9.40 -14.58 -2.78
N ARG A 46 -8.41 -13.86 -2.27
CA ARG A 46 -7.05 -13.84 -2.84
C ARG A 46 -5.95 -14.12 -1.84
N VAL A 47 -6.23 -14.10 -0.54
CA VAL A 47 -5.21 -14.23 0.50
C VAL A 47 -5.69 -15.26 1.52
N GLU A 48 -4.93 -16.34 1.66
CA GLU A 48 -5.16 -17.33 2.72
C GLU A 48 -4.57 -16.84 4.04
N VAL A 49 -5.01 -17.40 5.18
CA VAL A 49 -4.61 -16.93 6.53
C VAL A 49 -3.10 -17.03 6.78
N GLU A 50 -2.39 -17.91 6.07
CA GLU A 50 -0.94 -18.09 6.18
C GLU A 50 -0.14 -17.39 5.06
N ASP A 51 -0.82 -16.63 4.20
CA ASP A 51 -0.14 -15.90 3.13
C ASP A 51 0.43 -14.58 3.63
N LYS A 52 1.52 -14.17 2.99
CA LYS A 52 2.11 -12.85 3.17
C LYS A 52 1.63 -11.94 2.05
N LEU A 53 1.08 -10.80 2.41
CA LEU A 53 0.59 -9.80 1.48
C LEU A 53 1.62 -8.67 1.37
N LEU A 54 2.23 -8.50 0.20
CA LEU A 54 3.06 -7.35 -0.13
C LEU A 54 2.25 -6.36 -0.95
N VAL A 55 2.05 -5.16 -0.41
CA VAL A 55 1.30 -4.09 -1.08
C VAL A 55 2.22 -2.98 -1.52
N PHE A 56 2.21 -2.70 -2.81
CA PHE A 56 2.85 -1.53 -3.40
C PHE A 56 1.90 -0.35 -3.35
N ALA A 57 2.36 0.75 -2.76
CA ALA A 57 1.62 2.00 -2.65
C ALA A 57 2.48 3.18 -3.11
N ASP A 58 1.84 4.30 -3.40
CA ASP A 58 2.48 5.53 -3.86
C ASP A 58 2.12 6.69 -2.94
N LYS A 59 3.13 7.36 -2.38
CA LYS A 59 2.95 8.49 -1.44
C LYS A 59 2.12 9.63 -2.04
N GLN A 60 2.22 9.89 -3.34
CA GLN A 60 1.53 10.96 -4.04
C GLN A 60 0.13 10.58 -4.51
N ASN A 61 -0.02 9.34 -4.99
CA ASN A 61 -1.26 8.90 -5.65
C ASN A 61 -2.22 8.17 -4.72
N ASP A 62 -1.73 7.58 -3.62
CA ASP A 62 -2.55 6.81 -2.69
C ASP A 62 -2.91 7.58 -1.42
N LYS A 63 -4.03 7.18 -0.82
CA LYS A 63 -4.48 7.73 0.46
C LYS A 63 -3.97 6.90 1.63
N LEU A 64 -3.43 7.56 2.65
CA LEU A 64 -3.08 6.96 3.94
C LEU A 64 -4.29 6.27 4.59
N GLY A 65 -5.48 6.86 4.45
CA GLY A 65 -6.72 6.25 4.96
C GLY A 65 -6.95 4.84 4.40
N ASN A 66 -6.62 4.59 3.12
CA ASN A 66 -6.78 3.27 2.51
C ASN A 66 -5.76 2.26 3.08
N LEU A 67 -4.52 2.68 3.29
CA LEU A 67 -3.46 1.88 3.93
C LEU A 67 -3.82 1.49 5.37
N LEU A 68 -4.33 2.44 6.16
CA LEU A 68 -4.76 2.20 7.54
C LEU A 68 -5.89 1.17 7.63
N ILE A 69 -6.88 1.29 6.74
CA ILE A 69 -7.99 0.32 6.67
C ILE A 69 -7.45 -1.06 6.26
N LEU A 70 -6.56 -1.12 5.27
CA LEU A 70 -5.95 -2.37 4.83
C LEU A 70 -5.23 -3.08 5.97
N LYS A 71 -4.37 -2.37 6.70
CA LYS A 71 -3.65 -2.91 7.87
C LYS A 71 -4.61 -3.48 8.90
N ASN A 72 -5.63 -2.73 9.28
CA ASN A 72 -6.62 -3.16 10.27
C ASN A 72 -7.35 -4.44 9.82
N GLU A 73 -7.75 -4.53 8.55
CA GLU A 73 -8.42 -5.72 8.03
C GLU A 73 -7.48 -6.93 7.89
N CYS A 74 -6.21 -6.73 7.54
CA CYS A 74 -5.21 -7.81 7.54
C CYS A 74 -4.96 -8.34 8.96
N SER A 75 -4.76 -7.45 9.94
CA SER A 75 -4.57 -7.84 11.34
C SER A 75 -5.75 -8.63 11.90
N LYS A 76 -7.00 -8.25 11.57
CA LYS A 76 -8.20 -9.02 11.96
C LYS A 76 -8.26 -10.40 11.32
N ALA A 77 -7.74 -10.53 10.10
CA ALA A 77 -7.72 -11.77 9.35
C ALA A 77 -6.51 -12.66 9.68
N GLY A 78 -5.57 -12.17 10.50
CA GLY A 78 -4.31 -12.88 10.80
C GLY A 78 -3.30 -12.88 9.65
N ILE A 79 -3.46 -11.99 8.67
CA ILE A 79 -2.61 -11.91 7.47
C ILE A 79 -1.40 -11.02 7.75
N GLU A 80 -0.21 -11.51 7.43
CA GLU A 80 1.03 -10.71 7.49
C GLU A 80 1.06 -9.71 6.33
N LEU A 81 1.14 -8.42 6.65
CA LEU A 81 1.15 -7.32 5.67
C LEU A 81 2.52 -6.65 5.65
N SER A 82 3.12 -6.56 4.47
CA SER A 82 4.28 -5.70 4.17
C SER A 82 3.86 -4.62 3.17
N ILE A 83 4.33 -3.39 3.37
CA ILE A 83 4.02 -2.27 2.49
C ILE A 83 5.31 -1.73 1.90
N SER A 84 5.34 -1.66 0.58
CA SER A 84 6.40 -1.06 -0.20
C SER A 84 5.88 0.26 -0.75
N LEU A 85 6.31 1.37 -0.15
CA LEU A 85 5.87 2.71 -0.49
C LEU A 85 6.85 3.33 -1.49
N TYR A 86 6.33 3.77 -2.63
CA TYR A 86 7.05 4.63 -3.56
C TYR A 86 7.03 6.06 -3.04
N CYS A 87 8.20 6.58 -2.70
CA CYS A 87 8.36 7.94 -2.19
C CYS A 87 9.68 8.56 -2.66
N LYS A 88 9.74 9.89 -2.60
CA LYS A 88 10.96 10.64 -2.88
C LYS A 88 12.00 10.35 -1.80
N ASN A 89 13.27 10.35 -2.18
CA ASN A 89 14.35 10.51 -1.22
C ASN A 89 14.26 11.89 -0.56
N GLU A 90 14.15 11.91 0.75
CA GLU A 90 14.18 13.14 1.55
C GLU A 90 15.44 13.18 2.44
N ASP A 91 16.38 12.23 2.25
CA ASP A 91 17.63 12.18 3.01
C ASP A 91 18.65 13.18 2.45
N PRO A 92 18.99 14.25 3.19
CA PRO A 92 19.90 15.29 2.72
C PRO A 92 21.37 14.82 2.64
N GLU A 93 21.71 13.63 3.14
CA GLU A 93 23.06 13.06 3.04
C GLU A 93 23.25 12.13 1.82
N GLU A 94 22.18 11.77 1.10
CA GLU A 94 22.27 11.01 -0.14
C GLU A 94 22.32 11.97 -1.35
N GLU A 95 23.42 11.96 -2.11
CA GLU A 95 23.69 12.90 -3.24
C GLU A 95 22.63 12.91 -4.37
N GLU A 96 21.63 12.02 -4.33
CA GLU A 96 20.50 11.99 -5.25
C GLU A 96 19.23 12.58 -4.61
N ASP A 97 19.26 13.89 -4.32
CA ASP A 97 18.17 14.71 -3.73
C ASP A 97 16.81 14.66 -4.49
N ASP A 98 16.74 13.99 -5.65
CA ASP A 98 15.56 13.92 -6.53
C ASP A 98 15.16 12.50 -6.98
N SER A 99 15.79 11.43 -6.47
CA SER A 99 15.41 10.06 -6.86
C SER A 99 14.20 9.55 -6.07
N TYR A 100 13.31 8.81 -6.75
CA TYR A 100 12.17 8.13 -6.13
C TYR A 100 12.41 6.63 -6.10
N PHE A 101 12.06 6.00 -4.99
CA PHE A 101 12.25 4.56 -4.82
C PHE A 101 11.24 3.95 -3.87
N PHE A 102 11.25 2.61 -3.85
CA PHE A 102 10.42 1.81 -2.96
C PHE A 102 11.12 1.64 -1.62
N ARG A 103 10.45 2.05 -0.54
CA ARG A 103 10.87 1.80 0.84
C ARG A 103 9.85 0.90 1.52
N GLU A 104 10.33 -0.07 2.30
CA GLU A 104 9.44 -0.83 3.17
C GLU A 104 9.07 0.02 4.38
N VAL A 105 7.77 0.22 4.60
CA VAL A 105 7.27 1.12 5.64
C VAL A 105 6.40 0.39 6.65
N ASP A 106 6.61 0.67 7.94
CA ASP A 106 5.63 0.32 8.97
C ASP A 106 4.67 1.50 9.19
N ILE A 107 3.40 1.28 8.87
CA ILE A 107 2.31 2.23 9.10
C ILE A 107 2.29 2.87 10.51
N ASN A 108 2.76 2.17 11.54
CA ASN A 108 2.71 2.71 12.90
C ASN A 108 3.83 3.72 13.21
N LEU A 109 4.91 3.71 12.44
CA LEU A 109 6.19 4.32 12.84
C LEU A 109 6.89 5.10 11.72
N SER A 110 6.38 5.04 10.49
CA SER A 110 7.06 5.55 9.30
C SER A 110 6.81 7.04 9.07
N GLU A 111 7.87 7.83 9.14
CA GLU A 111 7.89 9.25 8.77
C GLU A 111 7.59 9.44 7.27
N GLU A 112 7.87 8.43 6.44
CA GLU A 112 7.61 8.43 5.01
C GLU A 112 6.11 8.53 4.66
N LEU A 113 5.22 8.18 5.59
CA LEU A 113 3.77 8.35 5.44
C LEU A 113 3.30 9.78 5.76
N TYR A 114 4.19 10.64 6.28
CA TYR A 114 3.88 12.03 6.54
C TYR A 114 3.51 12.77 5.25
N GLY A 115 2.48 13.61 5.32
CA GLY A 115 1.98 14.39 4.18
C GLY A 115 1.07 13.61 3.22
N MET A 116 0.87 12.30 3.41
CA MET A 116 -0.11 11.54 2.63
C MET A 116 -1.55 11.98 2.93
N GLN A 117 -2.41 11.93 1.91
CA GLN A 117 -3.82 12.30 2.06
C GLN A 117 -4.56 11.30 2.97
N VAL A 118 -5.18 11.79 4.04
CA VAL A 118 -5.96 10.96 4.97
C VAL A 118 -7.34 10.62 4.39
N TRP A 119 -8.04 11.59 3.79
CA TRP A 119 -9.37 11.44 3.18
C TRP A 119 -9.61 12.35 1.98
#